data_AF-A0A485LSQ2-F1
#
_entry.id   AF-A0A485LSQ2-F1
#
_cell.length_a   1.000
_cell.length_b   1.000
_cell.length_c   1.000
_cell.angle_alpha   90.00
_cell.angle_beta   90.00
_cell.angle_gamma   90.00
#
_symmetry.space_group_name_H-M   'P 1'
#
loop_
_entity.id
_entity.type
_entity.pdbx_description
1 polymer ?
#
loop_
_entity_poly.entity_id
_entity_poly.type
_entity_poly.pdbx_seq_one_letter_code
_entity_poly.pdbx_strand_id
1 'polypeptide(L)'
;MRDTLVGEDQATASKFSCDHDIQLLKQVSLTRPWEADHGKVMLAWEEVAIQLGRSPSFKINKKASALKTRFETIMNKFKALPDARPRRIKRRAARCEEKEG
;
A
#
# COMPACT_ATOMS: atom_id res chain seq x y z
N MET A 1 20.85 17.87 32.99
CA MET A 1 19.51 18.06 32.41
C MET A 1 19.36 17.04 31.29
N ARG A 2 18.68 15.92 31.57
CA ARG A 2 18.05 15.06 30.57
C ARG A 2 16.57 15.50 30.56
N ASP A 3 15.80 15.52 29.48
CA ASP A 3 15.64 14.57 28.39
C ASP A 3 15.05 15.32 27.18
N THR A 4 15.40 14.92 25.96
CA THR A 4 14.60 15.27 24.76
C THR A 4 14.13 13.96 24.16
N LEU A 5 12.84 13.68 24.37
CA LEU A 5 12.14 12.52 23.86
C LEU A 5 12.13 12.57 22.33
N VAL A 6 12.85 11.64 21.72
CA VAL A 6 12.69 11.26 20.32
C VAL A 6 11.25 10.82 20.16
N GLY A 7 10.49 11.52 19.33
CA GLY A 7 9.13 11.14 18.96
C GLY A 7 9.17 9.80 18.23
N GLU A 8 8.96 8.72 18.98
CA GLU A 8 8.53 7.45 18.43
C GLU A 8 7.13 7.67 17.85
N ASP A 9 7.06 7.87 16.53
CA ASP A 9 5.82 7.73 15.77
C ASP A 9 5.40 6.27 15.89
N GLN A 10 4.62 6.03 16.94
CA GLN A 10 4.07 4.76 17.34
C GLN A 10 3.28 4.19 16.16
N ALA A 11 3.93 3.30 15.41
CA ALA A 11 3.33 2.52 14.34
C ALA A 11 2.23 1.63 14.94
N THR A 12 1.05 2.20 15.15
CA THR A 12 -0.16 1.42 15.39
C THR A 12 -0.29 0.46 14.22
N ALA A 13 -0.60 -0.81 14.49
CA ALA A 13 -0.75 -1.84 13.47
C ALA A 13 -2.01 -1.58 12.62
N SER A 14 -2.03 -0.46 11.89
CA SER A 14 -3.14 -0.02 11.07
C SER A 14 -3.32 -1.00 9.91
N LYS A 15 -4.56 -1.33 9.61
CA LYS A 15 -4.94 -2.28 8.56
C LYS A 15 -4.87 -1.57 7.20
N PHE A 16 -4.60 -2.32 6.13
CA PHE A 16 -4.72 -1.79 4.78
C PHE A 16 -6.17 -1.41 4.47
N SER A 17 -6.37 -0.17 4.01
CA SER A 17 -7.63 0.35 3.49
C SER A 17 -7.59 0.39 1.95
N CYS A 18 -8.72 0.67 1.30
CA CYS A 18 -8.78 0.82 -0.16
C CYS A 18 -7.91 1.98 -0.67
N ASP A 19 -7.84 3.08 0.07
CA ASP A 19 -6.98 4.21 -0.29
C ASP A 19 -5.50 3.82 -0.27
N HIS A 20 -5.10 3.03 0.74
CA HIS A 20 -3.73 2.50 0.81
C HIS A 20 -3.44 1.54 -0.35
N ASP A 21 -4.41 0.73 -0.76
CA ASP A 21 -4.27 -0.16 -1.92
C ASP A 21 -4.07 0.65 -3.21
N ILE A 22 -4.80 1.76 -3.40
CA ILE A 22 -4.64 2.65 -4.57
C ILE A 22 -3.23 3.25 -4.60
N GLN A 23 -2.75 3.77 -3.48
CA GLN A 23 -1.41 4.36 -3.38
C GLN A 23 -0.31 3.31 -3.60
N LEU A 24 -0.47 2.13 -3.00
CA LEU A 24 0.43 1.00 -3.23
C LEU A 24 0.51 0.62 -4.71
N LEU A 25 -0.64 0.45 -5.37
CA LEU A 25 -0.68 0.10 -6.79
C LEU A 25 -0.04 1.16 -7.67
N LYS A 26 -0.33 2.46 -7.42
CA LYS A 26 0.31 3.56 -8.14
C LYS A 26 1.83 3.51 -8.00
N GLN A 27 2.35 3.38 -6.78
CA GLN A 27 3.79 3.34 -6.56
C GLN A 27 4.44 2.10 -7.19
N VAL A 28 3.81 0.94 -7.06
CA VAL A 28 4.29 -0.32 -7.66
C VAL A 28 4.31 -0.23 -9.18
N SER A 29 3.34 0.44 -9.82
CA SER A 29 3.36 0.69 -11.26
C SER A 29 4.49 1.62 -11.70
N LEU A 30 4.94 2.55 -10.84
CA LEU A 30 6.08 3.43 -11.13
C LEU A 30 7.41 2.71 -10.95
N THR A 31 7.59 1.99 -9.84
CA THR A 31 8.85 1.29 -9.51
C THR A 31 9.05 0.01 -10.30
N ARG A 32 7.96 -0.62 -10.78
CA ARG A 32 7.94 -1.89 -11.53
C ARG A 32 8.84 -2.98 -10.90
N PRO A 33 8.59 -3.42 -9.65
CA PRO A 33 9.46 -4.36 -8.94
C PRO A 33 9.68 -5.71 -9.64
N TRP A 34 8.80 -6.09 -10.58
CA TRP A 34 8.93 -7.32 -11.39
C TRP A 34 9.98 -7.22 -12.50
N GLU A 35 10.49 -6.02 -12.81
CA GLU A 35 11.54 -5.80 -13.81
C GLU A 35 12.93 -5.68 -13.19
N ALA A 36 13.00 -5.72 -11.86
CA ALA A 36 14.26 -5.76 -11.15
C ALA A 36 15.04 -7.03 -11.52
N ASP A 37 16.38 -6.90 -11.57
CA ASP A 37 17.25 -8.06 -11.83
C ASP A 37 16.97 -9.21 -10.87
N HIS A 38 17.29 -10.42 -11.31
CA HIS A 38 17.18 -11.61 -10.48
C HIS A 38 17.92 -11.42 -9.14
N GLY A 39 17.23 -11.67 -8.02
CA GLY A 39 17.72 -11.43 -6.67
C GLY A 39 17.56 -10.01 -6.13
N LYS A 40 17.22 -9.01 -6.97
CA LYS A 40 17.02 -7.61 -6.56
C LYS A 40 15.57 -7.20 -6.36
N VAL A 41 14.62 -8.12 -6.61
CA VAL A 41 13.18 -7.85 -6.46
C VAL A 41 12.83 -7.30 -5.07
N MET A 42 13.39 -7.86 -3.99
CA MET A 42 13.12 -7.37 -2.64
C MET A 42 13.67 -5.96 -2.38
N LEU A 43 14.81 -5.59 -2.98
CA LEU A 43 15.33 -4.22 -2.92
C LEU A 43 14.38 -3.23 -3.62
N ALA A 44 13.79 -3.63 -4.74
CA ALA A 44 12.77 -2.81 -5.41
C ALA A 44 11.51 -2.64 -4.53
N TRP A 45 11.13 -3.64 -3.74
CA TRP A 45 10.05 -3.52 -2.75
C TRP A 45 10.43 -2.65 -1.55
N GLU A 46 11.69 -2.62 -1.15
CA GLU A 46 12.19 -1.67 -0.15
C GLU A 46 12.10 -0.23 -0.65
N GLU A 47 12.47 0.01 -1.90
CA GLU A 47 12.30 1.32 -2.55
C GLU A 47 10.83 1.74 -2.57
N VAL A 48 9.90 0.84 -2.90
CA VAL A 48 8.45 1.11 -2.79
C VAL A 48 8.06 1.52 -1.38
N ALA A 49 8.57 0.82 -0.35
CA ALA A 49 8.27 1.15 1.05
C ALA A 49 8.80 2.54 1.45
N ILE A 50 10.01 2.89 0.99
CA ILE A 50 10.62 4.20 1.23
C ILE A 50 9.80 5.30 0.56
N GLN A 51 9.43 5.13 -0.70
CA GLN A 51 8.65 6.13 -1.45
C GLN A 51 7.25 6.33 -0.87
N LEU A 52 6.59 5.24 -0.46
CA LEU A 52 5.32 5.32 0.25
C LEU A 52 5.48 6.00 1.61
N GLY A 53 6.52 5.69 2.38
CA GLY A 53 6.78 6.33 3.67
C GLY A 53 7.07 7.83 3.59
N ARG A 54 7.55 8.32 2.43
CA ARG A 54 7.72 9.75 2.15
C ARG A 54 6.42 10.45 1.75
N SER A 55 5.41 9.68 1.33
CA SER A 55 4.11 10.24 0.93
C SER A 55 3.28 10.56 2.16
N PRO A 56 2.88 11.84 2.38
CA PRO A 56 2.02 12.21 3.51
C PRO A 56 0.62 11.57 3.41
N SER A 57 0.24 11.09 2.23
CA SER A 57 -1.02 10.38 2.00
C SER A 57 -0.98 8.94 2.51
N PHE A 58 0.20 8.32 2.64
CA PHE A 58 0.33 6.92 3.03
C PHE A 58 0.58 6.82 4.54
N LYS A 59 -0.49 6.96 5.32
CA LYS A 59 -0.44 7.05 6.80
C LYS A 59 -0.23 5.71 7.52
N ILE A 60 0.39 4.72 6.87
CA ILE A 60 0.70 3.42 7.48
C ILE A 60 2.17 3.07 7.28
N ASN A 61 2.85 2.68 8.35
CA ASN A 61 4.22 2.18 8.27
C ASN A 61 4.19 0.66 8.09
N LYS A 62 4.58 0.18 6.90
CA LYS A 62 4.60 -1.25 6.56
C LYS A 62 5.93 -1.62 5.91
N LYS A 63 6.46 -2.79 6.31
CA LYS A 63 7.65 -3.37 5.70
C LYS A 63 7.39 -3.76 4.24
N ALA A 64 8.44 -3.74 3.43
CA ALA A 64 8.45 -4.17 2.03
C ALA A 64 7.75 -5.52 1.80
N SER A 65 8.00 -6.51 2.67
CA SER A 65 7.36 -7.83 2.61
C SER A 65 5.84 -7.76 2.75
N ALA A 66 5.33 -6.93 3.65
CA ALA A 66 3.89 -6.75 3.85
C ALA A 66 3.22 -6.05 2.65
N LEU A 67 3.90 -5.09 2.03
CA LEU A 67 3.44 -4.42 0.81
C LEU A 67 3.40 -5.40 -0.37
N LYS A 68 4.44 -6.24 -0.53
CA LYS A 68 4.48 -7.30 -1.53
C LYS A 68 3.32 -8.29 -1.36
N THR A 69 3.12 -8.82 -0.16
CA THR A 69 2.00 -9.73 0.11
C THR A 69 0.65 -9.07 -0.15
N ARG A 70 0.50 -7.79 0.18
CA ARG A 70 -0.74 -7.06 -0.10
C ARG A 70 -0.98 -6.91 -1.60
N PHE A 71 0.05 -6.57 -2.37
CA PHE A 71 -0.01 -6.50 -3.83
C PHE A 71 -0.40 -7.86 -4.44
N GLU A 72 0.27 -8.94 -4.04
CA GLU A 72 -0.05 -10.29 -4.51
C GLU A 72 -1.49 -10.68 -4.18
N THR A 73 -1.98 -10.32 -3.00
CA THR A 73 -3.39 -10.54 -2.61
C THR A 73 -4.36 -9.81 -3.54
N ILE A 74 -4.07 -8.56 -3.92
CA ILE A 74 -4.89 -7.77 -4.85
C ILE A 74 -4.86 -8.43 -6.23
N MET A 75 -3.68 -8.78 -6.74
CA MET A 75 -3.52 -9.40 -8.06
C MET A 75 -4.21 -10.77 -8.13
N ASN A 76 -4.13 -11.57 -7.08
CA ASN A 76 -4.81 -12.87 -7.02
C ASN A 76 -6.33 -12.70 -7.02
N LYS A 77 -6.86 -11.71 -6.30
CA LYS A 77 -8.29 -11.37 -6.36
C LYS A 77 -8.71 -10.91 -7.75
N PHE A 78 -7.87 -10.14 -8.43
CA PHE A 78 -8.12 -9.69 -9.80
C PHE A 78 -8.13 -10.86 -10.79
N LYS A 79 -7.13 -11.75 -10.73
CA LYS A 79 -7.03 -12.95 -11.58
C LYS A 79 -8.13 -13.98 -11.32
N ALA A 80 -8.59 -14.08 -10.06
CA ALA A 80 -9.68 -14.97 -9.68
C ALA A 80 -11.07 -14.45 -10.09
N LEU A 81 -11.17 -13.22 -10.61
CA LEU A 81 -12.40 -12.78 -11.28
C LEU A 81 -12.43 -13.46 -12.65
N PRO A 82 -13.36 -14.40 -12.90
CA PRO A 82 -13.52 -14.94 -14.25
C PRO A 82 -13.84 -13.79 -15.21
N ASP A 83 -13.21 -13.81 -16.38
CA ASP A 83 -13.40 -12.86 -17.47
C ASP A 83 -14.88 -12.45 -17.63
N ALA A 84 -15.09 -11.14 -17.78
CA ALA A 84 -16.36 -10.52 -18.15
C ALA A 84 -17.56 -10.72 -17.19
N ARG A 85 -17.75 -9.75 -16.31
CA ARG A 85 -19.04 -9.02 -16.23
C ARG A 85 -18.82 -7.70 -15.49
N PRO A 86 -19.23 -6.54 -16.03
CA PRO A 86 -19.34 -5.33 -15.23
C PRO A 86 -20.38 -5.62 -14.16
N ARG A 87 -19.91 -5.91 -12.93
CA ARG A 87 -20.82 -6.04 -11.80
C ARG A 87 -21.47 -4.68 -11.67
N ARG A 88 -22.80 -4.61 -11.86
CA ARG A 88 -23.60 -3.51 -11.34
C ARG A 88 -23.12 -3.31 -9.92
N ILE A 89 -22.41 -2.22 -9.68
CA ILE A 89 -21.96 -1.81 -8.36
C ILE A 89 -23.27 -1.64 -7.60
N LYS A 90 -23.72 -2.66 -6.87
CA LYS A 90 -24.55 -2.44 -5.69
C LYS A 90 -23.63 -1.64 -4.80
N ARG A 91 -23.75 -0.32 -4.90
CA ARG A 91 -23.03 0.67 -4.12
C ARG A 91 -23.32 0.33 -2.66
N ARG A 92 -22.49 -0.51 -2.06
CA ARG A 92 -22.16 -0.35 -0.66
C ARG A 92 -21.06 0.69 -0.67
N ALA A 93 -21.49 1.94 -0.78
CA ALA A 93 -20.62 3.09 -0.67
C ALA A 93 -20.07 3.08 0.75
N ALA A 94 -18.95 2.38 0.97
CA ALA A 94 -17.98 2.85 1.94
C ALA A 94 -17.34 4.07 1.28
N ARG A 95 -18.06 5.18 1.34
CA ARG A 95 -17.55 6.52 1.11
C ARG A 95 -16.32 6.62 2.01
N CYS A 96 -15.12 6.70 1.43
CA CYS A 96 -13.99 7.29 2.14
C CYS A 96 -14.43 8.72 2.43
N GLU A 97 -14.98 8.96 3.62
CA GLU A 97 -15.34 10.30 4.08
C GLU A 97 -14.06 11.10 4.21
N GLU A 98 -13.83 11.93 3.20
CA GLU A 98 -13.11 13.18 3.32
C GLU A 98 -13.82 14.02 4.39
N LYS A 99 -13.21 14.11 5.58
CA LYS A 99 -13.49 15.19 6.52
C LYS A 99 -12.26 16.08 6.55
N GLU A 100 -12.31 17.11 5.72
CA GLU A 100 -11.65 18.37 6.06
C GLU A 100 -12.46 19.03 7.18
N GLY A 101 -11.73 19.55 8.16
CA GLY A 101 -12.20 20.34 9.29
C GLY A 101 -11.00 20.94 9.99
#